data_AF-A0A327J2T7-F1
#
_entry.id   AF-A0A327J2T7-F1
#
_cell.length_a   1.000
_cell.length_b   1.000
_cell.length_c   1.000
_cell.angle_alpha   90.00
_cell.angle_beta   90.00
_cell.angle_gamma   90.00
#
_symmetry.space_group_name_H-M   'P 1'
#
loop_
_entity.id
_entity.type
_entity.pdbx_description
1 polymer ?
#
loop_
_entity_poly.entity_id
_entity_poly.type
_entity_poly.pdbx_seq_one_letter_code
_entity_poly.pdbx_strand_id
1 'polypeptide(L)'
;MDKIKPKKYNSLEEFYKDGYNLAEFVRNSTLGISESAARITYARNVYNAAILNSYIVIGYISKEIQQLLNCSNSELKFSMDNMIKNRLSHHEVSDEDYRKIPLIIKNPSKYYKSKIGYDVILFKADEKFYKLVIKTTKSRKENFVKSLHLLNEDRYRKY
;
A
#
# COMPACT_ATOMS: atom_id res chain seq x y z
N MET A 1 -21.86 22.60 -7.24
CA MET A 1 -20.84 22.03 -6.34
C MET A 1 -19.73 21.44 -7.20
N ASP A 2 -18.55 22.05 -7.18
CA ASP A 2 -17.40 21.48 -7.88
C ASP A 2 -17.06 20.11 -7.28
N LYS A 3 -16.97 19.10 -8.14
CA LYS A 3 -16.54 17.76 -7.73
C LYS A 3 -15.10 17.88 -7.25
N ILE A 4 -14.90 17.70 -5.94
CA ILE A 4 -13.56 17.60 -5.35
C ILE A 4 -12.84 16.47 -6.08
N LYS A 5 -11.72 16.80 -6.74
CA LYS A 5 -10.91 15.83 -7.47
C LYS A 5 -9.92 15.16 -6.51
N PRO A 6 -9.58 13.88 -6.71
CA PRO A 6 -8.51 13.24 -5.95
C PRO A 6 -7.18 13.99 -6.13
N LYS A 7 -6.46 14.20 -5.02
CA LYS A 7 -5.12 14.81 -5.01
C LYS A 7 -4.09 13.78 -5.48
N LYS A 8 -3.26 14.17 -6.45
CA LYS A 8 -2.01 13.47 -6.76
C LYS A 8 -0.90 14.14 -5.95
N TYR A 9 -0.34 13.42 -4.99
CA TYR A 9 0.76 13.92 -4.16
C TYR A 9 2.06 13.93 -4.96
N ASN A 10 2.87 14.97 -4.75
CA ASN A 10 4.19 15.11 -5.35
C ASN A 10 5.33 14.83 -4.37
N SER A 11 5.03 14.71 -3.07
CA SER A 11 5.98 14.41 -2.00
C SER A 11 5.54 13.20 -1.19
N LEU A 12 6.47 12.27 -0.95
CA LEU A 12 6.28 11.14 -0.04
C LEU A 12 6.00 11.61 1.39
N GLU A 13 6.70 12.64 1.83
CA GLU A 13 6.54 13.19 3.17
C GLU A 13 5.12 13.71 3.40
N GLU A 14 4.60 14.48 2.44
CA GLU A 14 3.24 15.00 2.50
C GLU A 14 2.20 13.87 2.47
N PHE A 15 2.39 12.89 1.56
CA PHE A 15 1.50 11.74 1.47
C PHE A 15 1.44 10.93 2.78
N TYR A 16 2.60 10.66 3.38
CA TYR A 16 2.67 9.92 4.64
C TYR A 16 2.14 10.71 5.82
N LYS A 17 2.41 12.02 5.89
CA LYS A 17 1.86 12.90 6.93
C LYS A 17 0.33 12.91 6.88
N ASP A 18 -0.25 13.10 5.71
CA ASP A 18 -1.71 13.10 5.54
C ASP A 18 -2.29 11.72 5.87
N GLY A 19 -1.68 10.64 5.37
CA GLY A 19 -2.10 9.27 5.67
C GLY A 19 -2.01 8.89 7.14
N TYR A 20 -0.97 9.36 7.84
CA TYR A 20 -0.80 9.22 9.28
C TYR A 20 -1.96 9.89 10.00
N ASN A 21 -2.17 11.19 9.74
CA ASN A 21 -3.17 11.99 10.44
C ASN A 21 -4.58 11.42 10.25
N LEU A 22 -4.92 10.98 9.03
CA LEU A 22 -6.20 10.36 8.74
C LEU A 22 -6.35 9.00 9.47
N ALA A 23 -5.31 8.17 9.47
CA ALA A 23 -5.35 6.89 10.18
C ALA A 23 -5.46 7.05 11.70
N GLU A 24 -4.75 8.01 12.29
CA GLU A 24 -4.83 8.30 13.74
C GLU A 24 -6.20 8.87 14.13
N PHE A 25 -6.77 9.75 13.31
CA PHE A 25 -8.14 10.23 13.54
C PHE A 25 -9.11 9.06 13.61
N VAL A 26 -9.06 8.13 12.64
CA VAL A 26 -9.92 6.93 12.65
C VAL A 26 -9.66 6.08 13.89
N ARG A 27 -8.40 5.84 14.23
CA ARG A 27 -8.04 5.04 15.42
C ARG A 27 -8.61 5.64 16.70
N ASN A 28 -8.46 6.95 16.89
CA ASN A 28 -8.97 7.66 18.07
C ASN A 28 -10.50 7.72 18.09
N SER A 29 -11.14 7.81 16.92
CA SER A 29 -12.60 7.83 16.78
C SER A 29 -13.24 6.45 16.93
N THR A 30 -12.43 5.38 16.92
CA THR A 30 -12.88 3.98 16.99
C THR A 30 -12.23 3.24 18.17
N LEU A 31 -11.84 3.98 19.21
CA LEU A 31 -11.39 3.40 20.48
C LEU A 31 -12.45 2.41 21.00
N GLY A 32 -12.02 1.20 21.34
CA GLY A 32 -12.90 0.10 21.76
C GLY A 32 -13.35 -0.86 20.64
N ILE A 33 -13.23 -0.49 19.37
CA ILE A 33 -13.46 -1.41 18.25
C ILE A 33 -12.17 -2.20 18.02
N SER A 34 -12.13 -3.51 18.26
CA SER A 34 -10.93 -4.33 18.07
C SER A 34 -10.69 -4.72 16.60
N GLU A 35 -11.76 -4.85 15.81
CA GLU A 35 -11.68 -5.35 14.45
C GLU A 35 -11.23 -4.27 13.44
N SER A 36 -10.09 -4.49 12.77
CA SER A 36 -9.61 -3.57 11.72
C SER A 36 -10.63 -3.38 10.60
N ALA A 37 -11.41 -4.41 10.25
CA ALA A 37 -12.42 -4.32 9.19
C ALA A 37 -13.50 -3.26 9.52
N ALA A 38 -14.00 -3.24 10.75
CA ALA A 38 -14.97 -2.25 11.20
C ALA A 38 -14.37 -0.84 11.20
N ARG A 39 -13.12 -0.67 11.64
CA ARG A 39 -12.40 0.62 11.58
C ARG A 39 -12.20 1.12 10.14
N ILE A 40 -11.90 0.22 9.19
CA ILE A 40 -11.76 0.54 7.77
C ILE A 40 -13.11 0.98 7.18
N THR A 41 -14.20 0.29 7.53
CA THR A 41 -15.55 0.70 7.11
C THR A 41 -15.89 2.08 7.64
N TYR A 42 -15.58 2.36 8.91
CA TYR A 42 -15.74 3.69 9.49
C TYR A 42 -14.96 4.76 8.69
N ALA A 43 -13.69 4.51 8.38
CA ALA A 43 -12.87 5.43 7.59
C ALA A 43 -13.51 5.77 6.23
N ARG A 44 -14.11 4.78 5.56
CA ARG A 44 -14.77 4.94 4.26
C ARG A 44 -16.10 5.68 4.32
N ASN A 45 -16.75 5.68 5.48
CA ASN A 45 -17.98 6.43 5.71
C ASN A 45 -17.71 7.90 6.07
N VAL A 46 -16.60 8.16 6.78
CA VAL A 46 -16.25 9.52 7.23
C VAL A 46 -15.51 10.30 6.16
N TYR A 47 -14.60 9.67 5.43
CA TYR A 47 -13.85 10.35 4.37
C TYR A 47 -14.54 10.24 3.03
N ASN A 48 -14.65 11.37 2.33
CA ASN A 48 -15.20 11.39 0.98
C ASN A 48 -14.29 10.62 -0.01
N ALA A 49 -14.89 10.21 -1.13
CA ALA A 49 -14.20 9.43 -2.16
C ALA A 49 -12.98 10.15 -2.77
N ALA A 50 -12.98 11.49 -2.82
CA ALA A 50 -11.84 12.23 -3.37
C ALA A 50 -10.60 12.09 -2.49
N ILE A 51 -10.75 12.18 -1.17
CA ILE A 51 -9.66 11.93 -0.20
C ILE A 51 -9.16 10.50 -0.34
N LEU A 52 -10.06 9.51 -0.28
CA LEU A 52 -9.70 8.10 -0.31
C LEU A 52 -9.00 7.67 -1.61
N ASN A 53 -9.41 8.27 -2.74
CA ASN A 53 -8.81 8.04 -4.05
C ASN A 53 -7.58 8.89 -4.33
N SER A 54 -7.20 9.81 -3.43
CA SER A 54 -5.94 10.55 -3.55
C SER A 54 -4.76 9.59 -3.45
N TYR A 55 -3.68 9.86 -4.17
CA TYR A 55 -2.59 8.88 -4.33
C TYR A 55 -1.24 9.53 -4.59
N ILE A 56 -0.18 8.77 -4.36
CA ILE A 56 1.18 9.06 -4.82
C ILE A 56 1.65 7.98 -5.81
N VAL A 57 2.49 8.35 -6.77
CA VAL A 57 3.29 7.37 -7.53
C VAL A 57 4.50 7.04 -6.67
N ILE A 58 4.51 5.85 -6.07
CA ILE A 58 5.54 5.42 -5.11
C ILE A 58 6.80 4.88 -5.83
N GLY A 59 6.69 4.65 -7.13
CA GLY A 59 7.82 4.38 -8.01
C GLY A 59 7.40 3.54 -9.20
N TYR A 60 8.37 2.86 -9.82
CA TYR A 60 8.19 2.20 -11.11
C TYR A 60 8.59 0.73 -11.03
N ILE A 61 7.70 -0.15 -11.49
CA ILE A 61 7.98 -1.59 -11.58
C ILE A 61 8.74 -1.91 -12.88
N SER A 62 9.62 -2.91 -12.80
CA SER A 62 10.43 -3.36 -13.93
C SER A 62 9.59 -4.02 -15.04
N LYS A 63 10.21 -4.31 -16.19
CA LYS A 63 9.51 -4.98 -17.31
C LYS A 63 9.14 -6.42 -16.97
N GLU A 64 9.98 -7.09 -16.21
CA GLU A 64 9.76 -8.45 -15.71
C GLU A 64 8.54 -8.48 -14.77
N ILE A 65 8.43 -7.50 -13.87
CA ILE A 65 7.25 -7.37 -13.00
C ILE A 65 6.01 -7.01 -13.85
N GLN A 66 6.10 -6.09 -14.80
CA GLN A 66 4.97 -5.78 -15.70
C GLN A 66 4.45 -7.02 -16.44
N GLN A 67 5.35 -7.88 -16.92
CA GLN A 67 5.00 -9.17 -17.55
C GLN A 67 4.29 -10.11 -16.58
N LEU A 68 4.79 -10.23 -15.34
CA LEU A 68 4.17 -11.03 -14.27
C LEU A 68 2.73 -10.57 -13.97
N LEU A 69 2.55 -9.26 -13.79
CA LEU A 69 1.27 -8.61 -13.49
C LEU A 69 0.33 -8.57 -14.71
N ASN A 70 0.87 -8.82 -15.91
CA ASN A 70 0.18 -8.61 -17.18
C ASN A 70 -0.39 -7.19 -17.29
N CYS A 71 0.44 -6.18 -17.03
CA CYS A 71 0.08 -4.77 -17.12
C CYS A 71 1.00 -4.02 -18.09
N SER A 72 0.48 -2.96 -18.71
CA SER A 72 1.27 -2.11 -19.62
C SER A 72 1.87 -0.88 -18.94
N ASN A 73 1.34 -0.51 -17.78
CA ASN A 73 1.78 0.66 -17.01
C ASN A 73 2.86 0.25 -16.00
N SER A 74 3.96 1.01 -15.95
CA SER A 74 5.06 0.81 -15.02
C SER A 74 4.88 1.56 -13.70
N GLU A 75 3.96 2.51 -13.61
CA GLU A 75 3.70 3.24 -12.37
C GLU A 75 3.08 2.32 -11.31
N LEU A 76 3.66 2.34 -10.11
CA LEU A 76 3.05 1.82 -8.90
C LEU A 76 2.50 2.97 -8.07
N LYS A 77 1.21 2.93 -7.78
CA LYS A 77 0.51 3.95 -7.00
C LYS A 77 0.28 3.47 -5.57
N PHE A 78 0.27 4.39 -4.61
CA PHE A 78 -0.23 4.13 -3.26
C PHE A 78 -1.38 5.09 -2.96
N SER A 79 -2.58 4.55 -2.79
CA SER A 79 -3.77 5.35 -2.50
C SER A 79 -3.92 5.61 -1.01
N MET A 80 -4.63 6.69 -0.68
CA MET A 80 -4.92 7.06 0.70
C MET A 80 -5.78 6.00 1.40
N ASP A 81 -6.77 5.41 0.72
CA ASP A 81 -7.53 4.26 1.25
C ASP A 81 -6.60 3.12 1.67
N ASN A 82 -5.64 2.75 0.82
CA ASN A 82 -4.72 1.67 1.16
C ASN A 82 -3.76 2.08 2.28
N MET A 83 -3.25 3.33 2.31
CA MET A 83 -2.38 3.79 3.40
C MET A 83 -3.09 3.72 4.76
N ILE A 84 -4.32 4.24 4.84
CA ILE A 84 -5.14 4.22 6.07
C ILE A 84 -5.38 2.77 6.50
N LYS A 85 -5.85 1.91 5.58
CA LYS A 85 -6.07 0.48 5.87
C LYS A 85 -4.83 -0.21 6.41
N ASN A 86 -3.68 0.04 5.77
CA ASN A 86 -2.42 -0.56 6.15
C ASN A 86 -2.02 -0.15 7.57
N ARG A 87 -2.11 1.14 7.92
CA ARG A 87 -1.84 1.63 9.29
C ARG A 87 -2.85 1.17 10.34
N LEU A 88 -4.07 0.83 9.95
CA LEU A 88 -5.10 0.30 10.86
C LEU A 88 -5.01 -1.22 11.05
N SER A 89 -4.36 -1.94 10.13
CA SER A 89 -4.23 -3.41 10.16
C SER A 89 -2.83 -3.89 10.53
N HIS A 90 -1.79 -3.09 10.30
CA HIS A 90 -0.38 -3.45 10.47
C HIS A 90 0.33 -2.39 11.31
N HIS A 91 0.03 -2.36 12.61
CA HIS A 91 0.64 -1.40 13.55
C HIS A 91 2.15 -1.62 13.73
N GLU A 92 2.64 -2.82 13.40
CA GLU A 92 4.04 -3.19 13.41
C GLU A 92 4.85 -2.56 12.28
N VAL A 93 4.21 -2.06 11.22
CA VAL A 93 4.87 -1.45 10.07
C VAL A 93 5.02 0.05 10.32
N SER A 94 6.25 0.50 10.51
CA SER A 94 6.56 1.91 10.78
C SER A 94 6.52 2.76 9.51
N ASP A 95 6.48 4.09 9.67
CA ASP A 95 6.59 5.02 8.54
C ASP A 95 7.91 4.86 7.78
N GLU A 96 8.98 4.52 8.51
CA GLU A 96 10.29 4.21 7.93
C GLU A 96 10.29 2.91 7.11
N ASP A 97 9.39 1.97 7.42
CA ASP A 97 9.20 0.77 6.62
C ASP A 97 8.45 1.08 5.31
N TYR A 98 7.42 1.96 5.35
CA TYR A 98 6.74 2.41 4.14
C TYR A 98 7.66 3.18 3.19
N ARG A 99 8.59 3.99 3.73
CA ARG A 99 9.61 4.72 2.95
C ARG A 99 10.53 3.81 2.14
N LYS A 100 10.60 2.51 2.46
CA LYS A 100 11.38 1.52 1.72
C LYS A 100 10.66 0.96 0.49
N ILE A 101 9.36 1.21 0.29
CA ILE A 101 8.63 0.70 -0.89
C ILE A 101 9.35 1.01 -2.22
N PRO A 102 9.86 2.23 -2.48
CA PRO A 102 10.64 2.51 -3.70
C PRO A 102 11.89 1.62 -3.85
N LEU A 103 12.56 1.27 -2.74
CA LEU A 103 13.72 0.37 -2.75
C LEU A 103 13.30 -1.08 -3.00
N ILE A 104 12.21 -1.52 -2.37
CA ILE A 104 11.62 -2.87 -2.52
C ILE A 104 11.32 -3.16 -4.00
N ILE A 105 10.70 -2.22 -4.70
CA ILE A 105 10.31 -2.41 -6.11
C ILE A 105 11.49 -2.28 -7.07
N LYS A 106 12.51 -1.50 -6.71
CA LYS A 106 13.71 -1.31 -7.54
C LYS A 106 14.60 -2.54 -7.52
N ASN A 107 14.77 -3.15 -6.35
CA ASN A 107 15.69 -4.27 -6.13
C ASN A 107 14.98 -5.43 -5.41
N PRO A 108 13.92 -6.02 -6.00
CA PRO A 108 13.20 -7.10 -5.34
C PRO A 108 14.11 -8.32 -5.15
N SER A 109 14.05 -8.96 -3.99
CA SER A 109 14.80 -10.20 -3.75
C SER A 109 14.11 -11.40 -4.39
N LYS A 110 12.78 -11.43 -4.35
CA LYS A 110 11.93 -12.43 -5.03
C LYS A 110 10.62 -11.76 -5.46
N TYR A 111 10.01 -12.23 -6.53
CA TYR A 111 8.65 -11.84 -6.91
C TYR A 111 7.93 -13.03 -7.55
N TYR A 112 6.64 -13.18 -7.24
CA TYR A 112 5.83 -14.26 -7.79
C TYR A 112 4.36 -13.88 -7.86
N LYS A 113 3.66 -14.58 -8.75
CA LYS A 113 2.22 -14.46 -8.93
C LYS A 113 1.50 -15.34 -7.92
N SER A 114 0.69 -14.75 -7.05
CA SER A 114 -0.15 -15.55 -6.16
C SER A 114 -1.25 -16.26 -6.94
N LYS A 115 -1.57 -17.48 -6.53
CA LYS A 115 -2.72 -18.26 -7.05
C LYS A 115 -4.06 -17.52 -6.88
N ILE A 116 -4.14 -16.57 -5.93
CA ILE A 116 -5.36 -15.81 -5.58
C ILE A 116 -5.41 -14.40 -6.24
N GLY A 117 -4.53 -14.14 -7.21
CA GLY A 117 -4.59 -12.93 -8.07
C GLY A 117 -3.99 -11.65 -7.48
N TYR A 118 -3.20 -11.75 -6.41
CA TYR A 118 -2.40 -10.63 -5.89
C TYR A 118 -0.91 -10.93 -6.02
N ASP A 119 -0.15 -10.02 -6.58
CA ASP A 119 1.26 -10.27 -6.85
C ASP A 119 2.10 -9.83 -5.66
N VAL A 120 3.09 -10.65 -5.31
CA VAL A 120 3.91 -10.44 -4.12
C VAL A 120 5.33 -10.13 -4.54
N ILE A 121 5.85 -9.03 -4.02
CA ILE A 121 7.27 -8.70 -4.04
C ILE A 121 7.83 -8.91 -2.64
N LEU A 122 8.90 -9.69 -2.55
CA LEU A 122 9.65 -9.90 -1.32
C LEU A 122 10.97 -9.16 -1.37
N PHE A 123 11.36 -8.63 -0.22
CA PHE A 123 12.59 -7.87 -0.07
C PHE A 123 13.18 -8.08 1.32
N LYS A 124 14.51 -8.08 1.41
CA LYS A 124 15.22 -8.07 2.68
C LYS A 124 16.05 -6.78 2.79
N ALA A 125 15.86 -6.03 3.86
CA ALA A 125 16.70 -4.89 4.23
C ALA A 125 16.69 -4.69 5.74
N ASP A 126 17.82 -4.22 6.29
CA ASP A 126 17.97 -3.89 7.70
C ASP A 126 17.50 -5.01 8.64
N GLU A 127 17.90 -6.25 8.32
CA GLU A 127 17.51 -7.49 9.03
C GLU A 127 16.00 -7.81 9.03
N LYS A 128 15.18 -6.96 8.42
CA LYS A 128 13.74 -7.16 8.25
C LYS A 128 13.43 -7.82 6.90
N PHE A 129 12.36 -8.58 6.91
CA PHE A 129 11.82 -9.24 5.72
C PHE A 129 10.48 -8.61 5.36
N TYR A 130 10.37 -8.07 4.16
CA TYR A 130 9.19 -7.34 3.71
C TYR A 130 8.41 -8.15 2.69
N LYS A 131 7.09 -8.05 2.78
CA LYS A 131 6.15 -8.54 1.78
C LYS A 131 5.31 -7.38 1.29
N LEU A 132 5.60 -6.91 0.08
CA LEU A 132 4.80 -5.93 -0.63
C LEU A 132 3.80 -6.66 -1.52
N VAL A 133 2.51 -6.40 -1.31
CA VAL A 133 1.43 -6.93 -2.14
C VAL A 133 1.00 -5.85 -3.11
N ILE A 134 1.08 -6.16 -4.39
CA ILE A 134 0.63 -5.31 -5.49
C ILE A 134 -0.69 -5.85 -6.03
N LYS A 135 -1.58 -4.93 -6.37
CA LYS A 135 -2.82 -5.23 -7.08
C LYS A 135 -2.87 -4.40 -8.35
N THR A 136 -3.11 -5.07 -9.47
CA THR A 136 -3.45 -4.41 -10.73
C THR A 136 -4.97 -4.29 -10.87
N THR A 137 -5.45 -3.21 -11.48
CA THR A 137 -6.88 -3.03 -11.77
C THR A 137 -7.39 -4.07 -12.78
N LYS A 138 -8.70 -4.32 -12.81
CA LYS A 138 -9.31 -5.29 -13.76
C LYS A 138 -8.97 -4.96 -15.23
N SER A 139 -8.87 -3.66 -15.55
CA SER A 139 -8.50 -3.17 -16.89
C SER A 139 -7.00 -3.28 -17.20
N ARG A 140 -6.17 -3.67 -16.22
CA ARG A 140 -4.71 -3.81 -16.33
C ARG A 140 -3.94 -2.51 -16.62
N LYS A 141 -4.59 -1.36 -16.42
CA LYS A 141 -4.03 -0.03 -16.71
C LYS A 141 -3.32 0.64 -15.53
N GLU A 142 -3.56 0.16 -14.31
CA GLU A 142 -3.04 0.78 -13.09
C GLU A 142 -2.63 -0.28 -12.08
N ASN A 143 -1.53 -0.01 -11.37
CA ASN A 143 -1.01 -0.86 -10.30
C ASN A 143 -1.03 -0.09 -8.98
N PHE A 144 -1.44 -0.77 -7.92
CA PHE A 144 -1.54 -0.19 -6.59
C PHE A 144 -0.82 -1.05 -5.56
N VAL A 145 -0.12 -0.41 -4.62
CA VAL A 145 0.24 -1.00 -3.35
C VAL A 145 -1.05 -1.36 -2.63
N LYS A 146 -1.27 -2.64 -2.40
CA LYS A 146 -2.40 -3.16 -1.63
C LYS A 146 -2.03 -3.25 -0.16
N SER A 147 -0.88 -3.83 0.14
CA SER A 147 -0.37 -3.89 1.51
C SER A 147 1.13 -4.06 1.60
N LEU A 148 1.70 -3.63 2.73
CA LEU A 148 3.07 -3.93 3.15
C LEU A 148 3.00 -4.67 4.47
N HIS A 149 3.73 -5.78 4.58
CA HIS A 149 3.82 -6.57 5.80
C HIS A 149 5.28 -6.82 6.16
N LEU A 150 5.55 -6.91 7.46
CA LEU A 150 6.75 -7.56 7.97
C LEU A 150 6.53 -9.07 8.03
N LEU A 151 7.55 -9.82 7.63
CA LEU A 151 7.64 -11.27 7.76
C LEU A 151 8.75 -11.61 8.77
N ASN A 152 8.59 -12.75 9.44
CA ASN A 152 9.73 -13.40 10.06
C ASN A 152 10.53 -14.17 8.99
N GLU A 153 11.75 -14.56 9.34
CA GLU A 153 12.66 -15.24 8.43
C GLU A 153 12.08 -16.55 7.88
N ASP A 154 11.47 -17.38 8.75
CA ASP A 154 10.90 -18.66 8.34
C ASP A 154 9.82 -18.50 7.27
N ARG A 155 8.91 -17.52 7.43
CA ARG A 155 7.87 -17.24 6.42
C ARG A 155 8.49 -16.67 5.15
N TYR A 156 9.52 -15.85 5.25
CA TYR A 156 10.22 -15.32 4.08
C TYR A 156 10.90 -16.43 3.27
N ARG A 157 11.53 -17.40 3.94
CA ARG A 157 12.21 -18.54 3.30
C ARG A 157 11.23 -19.52 2.64
N LYS A 158 10.00 -19.64 3.16
CA LYS A 158 8.94 -20.51 2.58
C LYS A 158 8.37 -20.02 1.25
N TYR A 159 8.62 -18.76 0.89
CA TYR A 159 8.27 -18.20 -0.41
C TYR A 159 9.41 -18.33 -1.41
#